data_AF-A0A165LXC9-F1
#
_entry.id   AF-A0A165LXC9-F1
#
_cell.length_a   1.000
_cell.length_b   1.000
_cell.length_c   1.000
_cell.angle_alpha   90.00
_cell.angle_beta   90.00
_cell.angle_gamma   90.00
#
_symmetry.space_group_name_H-M   'P 1'
#
loop_
_entity.id
_entity.type
_entity.pdbx_description
1 polymer ?
#
loop_
_entity_poly.entity_id
_entity_poly.type
_entity_poly.pdbx_seq_one_letter_code
_entity_poly.pdbx_strand_id
1 'polypeptide(L)'
;MGTITISRESQFMNKMRSYDIYVDGEKIGEIKNGGTEEIPVPPGEHVIQLQIDWCKSKEIPFRVSEGEKQSFQCGSRLKGWKVLKASSSMDKEDVFVYLDQL
;
A
#
# COMPACT_ATOMS: atom_id res chain seq x y z
N MET A 1 21.88 1.15 3.59
CA MET A 1 20.43 1.43 3.38
C MET A 1 19.60 0.29 3.94
N GLY A 2 18.35 0.57 4.35
CA GLY A 2 17.32 -0.45 4.59
C GLY A 2 16.49 -0.70 3.33
N THR A 3 15.59 -1.68 3.36
CA THR A 3 14.70 -1.98 2.24
C THR A 3 13.28 -2.24 2.72
N ILE A 4 12.30 -1.67 2.03
CA ILE A 4 10.90 -2.06 2.17
C ILE A 4 10.48 -2.91 0.98
N THR A 5 9.73 -3.98 1.23
CA THR A 5 9.13 -4.84 0.21
C THR A 5 7.62 -4.75 0.34
N ILE A 6 6.94 -4.30 -0.70
CA ILE A 6 5.48 -4.14 -0.72
C ILE A 6 4.92 -5.11 -1.74
N SER A 7 4.03 -6.01 -1.33
CA SER A 7 3.38 -6.96 -2.23
C SER A 7 1.88 -6.67 -2.33
N ARG A 8 1.38 -6.53 -3.56
CA ARG A 8 -0.04 -6.27 -3.82
C ARG A 8 -0.78 -7.54 -4.19
N GLU A 9 -1.86 -7.85 -3.47
CA GLU A 9 -2.76 -8.93 -3.85
C GLU A 9 -3.28 -8.73 -5.29
N SER A 10 -3.30 -9.81 -6.08
CA SER A 10 -3.97 -9.80 -7.38
C SER A 10 -5.48 -9.87 -7.18
N GLN A 11 -6.19 -8.79 -7.53
CA GLN A 11 -7.62 -8.64 -7.30
C GLN A 11 -8.31 -8.03 -8.53
N PHE A 12 -9.59 -8.37 -8.73
CA PHE A 12 -10.38 -7.74 -9.80
C PHE A 12 -10.63 -6.25 -9.50
N MET A 13 -10.86 -5.92 -8.23
CA MET A 13 -10.94 -4.54 -7.78
C MET A 13 -9.62 -3.82 -8.04
N ASN A 14 -9.69 -2.65 -8.67
CA ASN A 14 -8.52 -1.83 -9.02
C ASN A 14 -7.48 -2.52 -9.93
N LYS A 15 -7.85 -3.62 -10.63
CA LYS A 15 -6.90 -4.40 -11.46
C LYS A 15 -6.16 -3.55 -12.49
N MET A 16 -6.86 -2.58 -13.08
CA MET A 16 -6.34 -1.69 -14.13
C MET A 16 -5.70 -0.39 -13.58
N ARG A 17 -5.52 -0.28 -12.25
CA ARG A 17 -4.97 0.90 -11.58
C ARG A 17 -3.72 0.51 -10.80
N SER A 18 -2.70 1.37 -10.81
CA SER A 18 -1.59 1.30 -9.85
C SER A 18 -2.02 1.90 -8.50
N TYR A 19 -1.33 1.49 -7.44
CA TYR A 19 -1.36 2.22 -6.16
C TYR A 19 -0.08 3.04 -6.07
N ASP A 20 -0.21 4.32 -5.74
CA ASP A 20 0.91 5.18 -5.45
C ASP A 20 1.47 4.83 -4.07
N ILE A 21 2.80 4.73 -3.98
CA ILE A 21 3.52 4.44 -2.74
C ILE A 21 4.10 5.75 -2.21
N TYR A 22 3.76 6.08 -0.97
CA TYR A 22 4.29 7.22 -0.25
C TYR A 22 5.12 6.76 0.93
N VAL A 23 6.29 7.36 1.11
CA VAL A 23 7.10 7.27 2.34
C VAL A 23 7.39 8.68 2.82
N ASP A 24 7.12 8.96 4.08
CA ASP A 24 7.26 10.26 4.73
C ASP A 24 6.55 11.40 3.98
N GLY A 25 5.41 11.07 3.34
CA GLY A 25 4.60 11.99 2.56
C GLY A 25 5.09 12.24 1.13
N GLU A 26 6.22 11.66 0.71
CA GLU A 26 6.74 11.76 -0.66
C GLU A 26 6.34 10.54 -1.49
N LYS A 27 5.85 10.76 -2.73
CA LYS A 27 5.57 9.67 -3.67
C LYS A 27 6.88 9.09 -4.20
N ILE A 28 7.19 7.87 -3.80
CA ILE A 28 8.44 7.19 -4.16
C ILE A 28 8.27 6.15 -5.27
N GLY A 29 7.04 5.77 -5.61
CA GLY A 29 6.79 4.77 -6.64
C GLY A 29 5.33 4.41 -6.82
N GLU A 30 5.10 3.35 -7.60
CA GLU A 30 3.78 2.79 -7.88
C GLU A 30 3.83 1.26 -7.92
N ILE A 31 2.77 0.59 -7.47
CA ILE A 31 2.65 -0.87 -7.51
C ILE A 31 1.43 -1.31 -8.33
N LYS A 32 1.68 -2.12 -9.36
CA LYS A 32 0.64 -2.71 -10.22
C LYS A 32 -0.04 -3.89 -9.54
N ASN A 33 -1.22 -4.25 -10.01
CA ASN A 33 -1.96 -5.40 -9.49
C ASN A 33 -1.14 -6.69 -9.55
N GLY A 34 -1.01 -7.39 -8.42
CA GLY A 34 -0.20 -8.61 -8.32
C GLY A 34 1.31 -8.38 -8.31
N GLY A 35 1.76 -7.13 -8.29
CA GLY A 35 3.17 -6.77 -8.27
C GLY A 35 3.79 -6.85 -6.88
N THR A 36 5.11 -6.79 -6.86
CA THR A 36 5.93 -6.61 -5.67
C THR A 36 6.98 -5.57 -5.99
N GLU A 37 7.09 -4.55 -5.15
CA GLU A 37 8.10 -3.50 -5.26
C GLU A 37 9.08 -3.60 -4.09
N GLU A 38 10.37 -3.50 -4.39
CA GLU A 38 11.44 -3.37 -3.39
C GLU A 38 12.04 -1.97 -3.48
N ILE A 39 11.97 -1.21 -2.40
CA ILE A 39 12.39 0.19 -2.40
C ILE A 39 13.44 0.40 -1.29
N PRO A 40 14.65 0.89 -1.64
CA PRO A 40 15.62 1.26 -0.63
C PRO A 40 15.16 2.51 0.11
N VAL A 41 15.33 2.50 1.43
CA VAL A 41 15.03 3.63 2.31
C VAL A 41 16.22 3.90 3.24
N PRO A 42 16.41 5.16 3.69
CA PRO A 42 17.38 5.45 4.74
C PRO A 42 17.12 4.59 5.99
N PRO A 43 18.14 4.23 6.78
CA PRO A 43 17.91 3.68 8.11
C PRO A 43 17.26 4.73 9.01
N GLY A 44 16.22 4.36 9.75
CA GLY A 44 15.49 5.32 10.58
C GLY A 44 14.05 4.92 10.84
N GLU A 45 13.30 5.89 11.35
CA GLU A 45 11.85 5.82 11.53
C GLU A 45 11.19 6.50 10.34
N HIS A 46 10.18 5.85 9.79
CA HIS A 46 9.49 6.24 8.57
C HIS A 46 8.00 5.97 8.69
N VAL A 47 7.21 6.61 7.83
CA VAL A 47 5.79 6.33 7.68
C VAL A 47 5.50 5.96 6.24
N ILE A 48 4.85 4.82 6.02
CA ILE A 48 4.38 4.39 4.70
C ILE A 48 2.87 4.54 4.56
N GLN A 49 2.42 4.97 3.38
CA GLN A 49 1.01 5.06 2.99
C GLN A 49 0.86 4.69 1.52
N LEU A 50 -0.29 4.13 1.16
CA LEU A 50 -0.70 3.93 -0.23
C LEU A 50 -1.87 4.83 -0.60
N GLN A 51 -1.92 5.23 -1.86
CA GLN A 51 -3.03 5.99 -2.41
C GLN A 51 -3.47 5.44 -3.76
N ILE A 52 -4.77 5.48 -4.01
CA ILE A 52 -5.36 5.30 -5.33
C ILE A 52 -6.46 6.33 -5.52
N ASP A 53 -6.34 7.15 -6.55
CA ASP A 53 -7.22 8.30 -6.79
C ASP A 53 -7.32 9.17 -5.52
N TRP A 54 -8.50 9.33 -4.91
CA TRP A 54 -8.70 10.06 -3.64
C TRP A 54 -8.76 9.16 -2.39
N CYS A 55 -8.61 7.84 -2.55
CA CYS A 55 -8.65 6.89 -1.45
C CYS A 55 -7.24 6.63 -0.91
N LYS A 56 -7.08 6.65 0.42
CA LYS A 56 -5.81 6.40 1.11
C LYS A 56 -5.90 5.19 2.03
N SER A 57 -4.79 4.47 2.17
CA SER A 57 -4.64 3.47 3.24
C SER A 57 -4.40 4.16 4.57
N LYS A 58 -4.45 3.39 5.66
CA LYS A 58 -3.83 3.84 6.91
C LYS A 58 -2.35 4.15 6.71
N GLU A 59 -1.84 5.07 7.51
CA GLU A 59 -0.41 5.28 7.68
C GLU A 59 0.15 4.20 8.61
N ILE A 60 1.27 3.60 8.23
CA ILE A 60 1.98 2.64 9.08
C ILE A 60 3.35 3.20 9.44
N PRO A 61 3.60 3.53 10.72
CA PRO A 61 4.95 3.83 11.16
C PRO A 61 5.78 2.55 11.20
N PHE A 62 7.01 2.61 10.70
CA PHE A 62 7.96 1.50 10.76
C PHE A 62 9.37 2.02 11.03
N ARG A 63 10.20 1.13 11.57
CA ARG A 63 11.64 1.36 11.72
C ARG A 63 12.39 0.37 10.86
N VAL A 64 13.49 0.81 10.27
CA VAL A 64 14.38 -0.04 9.46
C VAL A 64 15.83 0.33 9.72
N SER A 65 16.66 -0.68 9.93
CA SER A 65 18.10 -0.56 10.14
C SER A 65 18.85 -0.78 8.82
N GLU A 66 20.16 -0.51 8.83
CA GLU A 66 20.99 -0.82 7.67
C GLU A 66 21.02 -2.33 7.38
N GLY A 67 20.71 -2.71 6.13
CA GLY A 67 20.62 -4.09 5.69
C GLY A 67 19.33 -4.81 6.10
N GLU A 68 18.46 -4.16 6.88
CA GLU A 68 17.18 -4.72 7.31
C GLU A 68 16.14 -4.63 6.19
N LYS A 69 15.22 -5.59 6.18
CA LYS A 69 14.08 -5.63 5.27
C LYS A 69 12.78 -5.59 6.05
N GLN A 70 11.89 -4.67 5.68
CA GLN A 70 10.52 -4.60 6.20
C GLN A 70 9.52 -4.97 5.11
N SER A 71 8.56 -5.83 5.45
CA SER A 71 7.60 -6.37 4.48
C SER A 71 6.18 -5.85 4.74
N PHE A 72 5.50 -5.51 3.66
CA PHE A 72 4.14 -5.01 3.68
C PHE A 72 3.29 -5.71 2.62
N GLN A 73 1.99 -5.84 2.92
CA GLN A 73 1.00 -6.36 2.01
C GLN A 73 -0.10 -5.33 1.78
N CYS A 74 -0.58 -5.24 0.55
CA CYS A 74 -1.66 -4.31 0.20
C CYS A 74 -2.68 -4.88 -0.78
N GLY A 75 -3.80 -4.18 -0.90
CA GLY A 75 -4.90 -4.56 -1.79
C GLY A 75 -6.16 -3.76 -1.52
N SER A 76 -7.31 -4.36 -1.76
CA SER A 76 -8.63 -3.86 -1.37
C SER A 76 -9.30 -4.89 -0.46
N ARG A 77 -10.00 -4.41 0.58
CA ARG A 77 -10.83 -5.28 1.44
C ARG A 77 -12.18 -5.60 0.78
N LEU A 78 -12.51 -4.93 -0.34
CA LEU A 78 -13.71 -5.20 -1.13
C LEU A 78 -13.53 -6.48 -1.96
N LYS A 79 -14.21 -7.56 -1.55
CA LYS A 79 -14.20 -8.86 -2.23
C LYS A 79 -15.63 -9.34 -2.54
N GLY A 80 -15.79 -10.10 -3.63
CA GLY A 80 -17.07 -10.70 -4.02
C GLY A 80 -18.20 -9.67 -4.20
N TRP A 81 -19.40 -9.98 -3.72
CA TRP A 81 -20.58 -9.12 -3.84
C TRP A 81 -20.42 -7.72 -3.20
N LYS A 82 -19.46 -7.54 -2.28
CA LYS A 82 -19.16 -6.23 -1.68
C LYS A 82 -18.62 -5.22 -2.68
N VAL A 83 -18.10 -5.67 -3.83
CA VAL A 83 -17.70 -4.80 -4.95
C VAL A 83 -18.88 -3.96 -5.46
N LEU A 84 -20.11 -4.47 -5.39
CA LEU A 84 -21.31 -3.72 -5.77
C LEU A 84 -21.57 -2.50 -4.87
N LYS A 85 -20.94 -2.44 -3.70
CA LYS A 85 -21.02 -1.33 -2.72
C LYS A 85 -19.77 -0.45 -2.72
N ALA A 86 -18.95 -0.53 -3.77
CA ALA A 86 -17.69 0.20 -3.89
C ALA A 86 -17.87 1.71 -3.66
N SER A 87 -18.86 2.33 -4.29
CA SER A 87 -19.13 3.78 -4.17
C SER A 87 -19.36 4.21 -2.72
N SER A 88 -20.12 3.44 -1.94
CA SER A 88 -20.40 3.72 -0.53
C SER A 88 -19.22 3.47 0.44
N SER A 89 -18.09 2.99 -0.09
CA SER A 89 -16.90 2.60 0.69
C SER A 89 -15.69 3.48 0.40
N MET A 90 -15.84 4.51 -0.44
CA MET A 90 -14.73 5.36 -0.89
C MET A 90 -14.26 6.33 0.20
N ASP A 91 -15.17 6.74 1.09
CA ASP A 91 -14.85 7.58 2.26
C ASP A 91 -14.33 6.76 3.45
N LYS A 92 -14.31 5.43 3.32
CA LYS A 92 -13.86 4.53 4.39
C LYS A 92 -12.39 4.24 4.22
N GLU A 93 -11.58 4.80 5.10
CA GLU A 93 -10.17 4.49 5.24
C GLU A 93 -9.97 2.97 5.34
N ASP A 94 -8.90 2.48 4.72
CA ASP A 94 -8.45 1.09 4.80
C ASP A 94 -9.42 0.04 4.23
N VAL A 95 -10.56 0.44 3.64
CA VAL A 95 -11.50 -0.48 2.98
C VAL A 95 -11.21 -0.57 1.49
N PHE A 96 -11.10 0.58 0.83
CA PHE A 96 -10.93 0.64 -0.62
C PHE A 96 -9.50 0.30 -1.05
N VAL A 97 -8.53 0.82 -0.30
CA VAL A 97 -7.11 0.48 -0.36
C VAL A 97 -6.64 0.21 1.06
N TYR A 98 -6.03 -0.96 1.30
CA TYR A 98 -5.43 -1.30 2.58
C TYR A 98 -3.92 -1.46 2.45
N LEU A 99 -3.22 -1.24 3.55
CA LEU A 99 -1.82 -1.56 3.73
C LEU A 99 -1.68 -2.24 5.09
N ASP A 100 -0.97 -3.35 5.18
CA ASP A 100 -0.70 -4.06 6.43
C ASP A 100 0.80 -4.43 6.47
N GLN A 101 1.43 -4.35 7.65
CA GLN A 101 2.79 -4.83 7.88
C GLN A 101 2.76 -6.32 8.21
N LEU A 102 3.73 -7.09 7.68
CA LEU A 102 3.85 -8.54 7.87
C LEU A 102 4.74 -8.92 9.06
#